data_AF-A0A699W808-F1
#
_entry.id   AF-A0A699W808-F1
#
_cell.length_a   1.000
_cell.length_b   1.000
_cell.length_c   1.000
_cell.angle_alpha   90.00
_cell.angle_beta   90.00
_cell.angle_gamma   90.00
#
_symmetry.space_group_name_H-M   'P 1'
#
loop_
_entity.id
_entity.type
_entity.pdbx_description
1 polymer ?
#
loop_
_entity_poly.entity_id
_entity_poly.type
_entity_poly.pdbx_seq_one_letter_code
_entity_poly.pdbx_strand_id
1 'polypeptide(L)'
;ELEAVYEEKNRGLDNDFNKEGEALGASLFPTHPYGTQSTIGTIEHLQNPSITEIKKYFTQYYVPNNVALCLSGDLDYDQTIRLIDKYFGDWQRKDVPVTKAPVEQPITAPILKEVVGPAAENVMIGFRLPGKATRDGLRLKMMDKILT
;
A
#
# COMPACT_ATOMS: atom_id res chain seq x y z
N GLU A 1 8.11 -18.59 8.44
CA GLU A 1 7.71 -17.17 8.25
C GLU A 1 8.80 -16.29 7.64
N LEU A 2 9.93 -16.00 8.31
CA LEU A 2 10.93 -15.05 7.78
C LEU A 2 11.49 -15.43 6.40
N GLU A 3 11.85 -16.71 6.25
CA GLU A 3 12.35 -17.27 4.99
C GLU A 3 11.30 -17.20 3.88
N ALA A 4 10.01 -17.39 4.18
CA ALA A 4 8.94 -17.27 3.19
C ALA A 4 8.77 -15.83 2.68
N VAL A 5 8.91 -14.83 3.56
CA VAL A 5 8.86 -13.41 3.18
C VAL A 5 10.10 -13.03 2.34
N TYR A 6 11.25 -13.60 2.68
CA TYR A 6 12.48 -13.41 1.91
C TYR A 6 12.34 -13.98 0.49
N GLU A 7 11.84 -15.20 0.37
CA GLU A 7 11.58 -15.85 -0.92
C GLU A 7 10.52 -15.11 -1.74
N GLU A 8 9.49 -14.54 -1.09
CA GLU A 8 8.52 -13.68 -1.77
C GLU A 8 9.17 -12.41 -2.33
N LYS A 9 10.08 -11.77 -1.59
CA LYS A 9 10.84 -10.61 -2.10
C LYS A 9 11.74 -11.02 -3.26
N ASN A 10 12.46 -12.14 -3.17
CA ASN A 10 13.32 -12.62 -4.26
C ASN A 10 12.51 -12.89 -5.54
N ARG A 11 11.38 -13.59 -5.43
CA ARG A 11 10.45 -13.78 -6.55
C ARG A 11 9.95 -12.47 -7.13
N GLY A 12 9.72 -11.47 -6.27
CA GLY A 12 9.35 -10.12 -6.69
C GLY A 12 10.45 -9.41 -7.50
N LEU A 13 11.72 -9.65 -7.15
CA LEU A 13 12.90 -9.09 -7.83
C LEU A 13 13.23 -9.79 -9.16
N ASP A 14 12.73 -10.99 -9.39
CA ASP A 14 12.88 -11.67 -10.69
C ASP A 14 11.79 -11.29 -11.70
N ASN A 15 10.81 -10.48 -11.29
CA ASN A 15 9.72 -10.03 -12.13
C ASN A 15 9.95 -8.60 -12.64
N ASP A 16 10.12 -8.45 -13.95
CA ASP A 16 10.44 -7.16 -14.56
C ASP A 16 9.29 -6.15 -14.47
N PHE A 17 8.05 -6.60 -14.53
CA PHE A 17 6.88 -5.74 -14.33
C PHE A 17 6.82 -5.16 -12.92
N ASN A 18 7.23 -5.92 -11.90
CA ASN A 18 7.34 -5.42 -10.54
C ASN A 18 8.45 -4.37 -10.43
N LYS A 19 9.62 -4.59 -11.06
CA LYS A 19 10.72 -3.61 -11.08
C LYS A 19 10.30 -2.31 -11.76
N GLU A 20 9.61 -2.41 -12.90
CA GLU A 20 9.05 -1.25 -13.61
C GLU A 20 8.05 -0.49 -12.74
N GLY A 21 7.14 -1.20 -12.07
CA GLY A 21 6.18 -0.61 -11.14
C GLY A 21 6.86 0.11 -9.97
N GLU A 22 7.89 -0.49 -9.36
CA GLU A 22 8.69 0.13 -8.30
C GLU A 22 9.42 1.39 -8.82
N ALA A 23 10.04 1.31 -10.01
CA ALA A 23 10.74 2.44 -10.63
C ALA A 23 9.79 3.58 -11.02
N LEU A 24 8.62 3.25 -11.56
CA LEU A 24 7.58 4.22 -11.89
C LEU A 24 7.04 4.88 -10.62
N GLY A 25 6.74 4.10 -9.58
CA GLY A 25 6.28 4.60 -8.29
C GLY A 25 7.29 5.56 -7.65
N ALA A 26 8.56 5.19 -7.59
CA ALA A 26 9.65 6.03 -7.08
C ALA A 26 9.83 7.33 -7.89
N SER A 27 9.62 7.27 -9.21
CA SER A 27 9.72 8.44 -10.09
C SER A 27 8.54 9.40 -9.94
N LEU A 28 7.32 8.86 -9.78
CA LEU A 28 6.11 9.66 -9.59
C LEU A 28 6.00 10.21 -8.16
N PHE A 29 6.54 9.52 -7.16
CA PHE A 29 6.32 9.81 -5.75
C PHE A 29 7.63 9.78 -4.93
N PRO A 30 8.61 10.65 -5.24
CA PRO A 30 9.94 10.60 -4.61
C PRO A 30 9.95 10.98 -3.12
N THR A 31 8.90 11.64 -2.61
CA THR A 31 8.81 12.03 -1.19
C THR A 31 7.72 11.28 -0.44
N HIS A 32 6.73 10.75 -1.16
CA HIS A 32 5.58 10.06 -0.59
C HIS A 32 5.86 8.56 -0.35
N PRO A 33 5.27 7.95 0.70
CA PRO A 33 5.34 6.49 0.96
C PRO A 33 4.97 5.56 -0.19
N TYR A 34 4.44 6.07 -1.30
CA TYR A 34 4.13 5.30 -2.51
C TYR A 34 5.37 5.05 -3.39
N GLY A 35 6.41 5.88 -3.27
CA GLY A 35 7.65 5.72 -4.01
C GLY A 35 8.88 5.54 -3.13
N THR A 36 8.79 5.79 -1.81
CA THR A 36 9.95 5.68 -0.90
C THR A 36 10.08 4.33 -0.19
N GLN A 37 9.03 3.51 -0.19
CA GLN A 37 9.04 2.20 0.45
C GLN A 37 8.13 1.23 -0.28
N SER A 38 8.51 -0.04 -0.30
CA SER A 38 7.63 -1.13 -0.72
C SER A 38 6.89 -1.70 0.48
N THR A 39 5.75 -2.37 0.26
CA THR A 39 4.97 -3.00 1.34
C THR A 39 5.76 -4.08 2.07
N ILE A 40 6.56 -4.85 1.34
CA ILE A 40 7.38 -5.94 1.88
C ILE A 40 8.70 -5.43 2.50
N GLY A 41 9.11 -4.21 2.18
CA GLY A 41 10.35 -3.59 2.66
C GLY A 41 11.57 -3.91 1.80
N THR A 42 12.74 -3.70 2.38
CA THR A 42 14.04 -3.96 1.74
C THR A 42 14.61 -5.29 2.23
N ILE A 43 15.48 -5.91 1.43
CA ILE A 43 16.21 -7.13 1.82
C ILE A 43 16.92 -6.91 3.17
N GLU A 44 17.56 -5.76 3.36
CA GLU A 44 18.26 -5.40 4.59
C GLU A 44 17.33 -5.38 5.81
N HIS A 45 16.13 -4.80 5.69
CA HIS A 45 15.14 -4.80 6.77
C HIS A 45 14.58 -6.21 7.08
N LEU A 46 14.54 -7.10 6.08
CA LEU A 46 14.04 -8.47 6.22
C LEU A 46 15.05 -9.44 6.83
N GLN A 47 16.35 -9.17 6.72
CA GLN A 47 17.40 -10.04 7.27
C GLN A 47 17.45 -10.05 8.81
N ASN A 48 17.07 -8.94 9.45
CA ASN A 48 17.12 -8.83 10.91
C ASN A 48 15.97 -7.98 11.46
N PRO A 49 14.70 -8.45 11.38
CA PRO A 49 13.59 -7.67 11.87
C PRO A 49 13.60 -7.59 13.40
N SER A 50 13.30 -6.40 13.92
CA SER A 50 13.14 -6.20 15.35
C SER A 50 11.76 -6.65 15.82
N ILE A 51 11.70 -7.75 16.58
CA ILE A 51 10.45 -8.19 17.24
C ILE A 51 9.85 -7.10 18.14
N THR A 52 10.70 -6.26 18.73
CA THR A 52 10.29 -5.14 19.56
C THR A 52 9.55 -4.09 18.73
N GLU A 53 10.08 -3.72 17.55
CA GLU A 53 9.41 -2.77 16.67
C GLU A 53 8.13 -3.34 16.05
N ILE A 54 8.09 -4.65 15.74
CA ILE A 54 6.86 -5.32 15.28
C ILE A 54 5.77 -5.25 16.35
N LYS A 55 6.09 -5.60 17.61
CA LYS A 55 5.14 -5.52 18.72
C LYS A 55 4.70 -4.08 18.99
N LYS A 56 5.60 -3.13 18.85
CA LYS A 56 5.30 -1.70 18.97
C LYS A 56 4.35 -1.24 17.87
N TYR A 57 4.62 -1.60 16.61
CA TYR A 57 3.74 -1.31 15.48
C TYR A 57 2.34 -1.90 15.70
N PHE A 58 2.26 -3.17 16.10
CA PHE A 58 0.99 -3.83 16.39
C PHE A 58 0.22 -3.09 17.50
N THR A 59 0.85 -2.82 18.63
CA THR A 59 0.18 -2.17 19.78
C THR A 59 -0.20 -0.71 19.54
N GLN A 60 0.46 -0.04 18.59
CA GLN A 60 0.21 1.34 18.17
C GLN A 60 -0.92 1.45 17.14
N TYR A 61 -0.96 0.58 16.14
CA TYR A 61 -1.89 0.70 15.00
C TYR A 61 -3.10 -0.24 15.06
N TYR A 62 -3.02 -1.38 15.75
CA TYR A 62 -4.16 -2.31 15.92
C TYR A 62 -4.94 -1.93 17.17
N VAL A 63 -5.80 -0.92 17.03
CA VAL A 63 -6.61 -0.35 18.11
C VAL A 63 -8.04 -0.12 17.59
N PRO A 64 -9.08 -0.11 18.45
CA PRO A 64 -10.48 -0.17 18.01
C PRO A 64 -10.90 1.07 17.19
N ASN A 65 -10.24 2.21 17.37
CA ASN A 65 -10.47 3.42 16.58
C ASN A 65 -9.68 3.46 15.24
N ASN A 66 -9.00 2.38 14.87
CA ASN A 66 -8.25 2.23 13.61
C ASN A 66 -8.49 0.86 12.93
N VAL A 67 -9.48 0.10 13.40
CA VAL A 67 -9.86 -1.21 12.85
C VAL A 67 -11.34 -1.17 12.48
N ALA A 68 -11.69 -1.79 11.36
CA ALA A 68 -13.07 -1.95 10.92
C ALA A 68 -13.40 -3.45 10.78
N LEU A 69 -14.57 -3.85 11.26
CA LEU A 69 -15.16 -5.17 11.01
C LEU A 69 -16.16 -5.03 9.86
N CYS A 70 -15.89 -5.69 8.74
CA CYS A 70 -16.75 -5.67 7.56
C CYS A 70 -17.39 -7.05 7.40
N LEU A 71 -18.72 -7.12 7.52
CA LEU A 71 -19.51 -8.36 7.48
C LEU A 71 -20.57 -8.23 6.38
N SER A 72 -20.76 -9.28 5.58
CA SER A 72 -21.74 -9.29 4.48
C SER A 72 -22.30 -10.70 4.30
N GLY A 73 -23.62 -10.83 4.23
CA GLY A 73 -24.32 -12.10 4.06
C GLY A 73 -25.71 -12.09 4.70
N ASP A 74 -26.30 -13.27 4.81
CA ASP A 74 -27.54 -13.51 5.56
C ASP A 74 -27.22 -13.58 7.06
N LEU A 75 -27.31 -12.44 7.74
CA LEU A 75 -26.90 -12.27 9.13
C LEU A 75 -28.09 -11.83 9.97
N ASP A 76 -28.26 -12.46 11.13
CA ASP A 76 -29.05 -11.87 12.21
C ASP A 76 -28.24 -10.71 12.80
N TYR A 77 -28.69 -9.48 12.55
CA TYR A 77 -28.00 -8.27 12.98
C TYR A 77 -27.86 -8.18 14.50
N ASP A 78 -28.89 -8.54 15.25
CA ASP A 78 -28.90 -8.40 16.71
C ASP A 78 -27.96 -9.42 17.35
N GLN A 79 -27.96 -10.66 16.85
CA GLN A 79 -27.02 -11.68 17.30
C GLN A 79 -25.58 -11.30 16.94
N THR A 80 -25.37 -10.79 15.73
CA THR A 80 -24.05 -10.38 15.25
C THR A 80 -23.48 -9.25 16.11
N ILE A 81 -24.27 -8.21 16.40
CA ILE A 81 -23.86 -7.09 17.24
C ILE A 81 -23.52 -7.57 18.66
N ARG A 82 -24.33 -8.45 19.26
CA ARG A 82 -24.03 -9.03 20.59
C ARG A 82 -22.73 -9.81 20.62
N LEU A 83 -22.39 -10.55 19.55
CA LEU A 83 -21.12 -11.25 19.46
C LEU A 83 -19.95 -10.28 19.34
N ILE A 84 -20.08 -9.25 18.49
CA ILE A 84 -19.05 -8.23 18.35
C ILE A 84 -18.81 -7.54 19.69
N ASP A 85 -19.86 -7.13 20.39
CA ASP A 85 -19.78 -6.51 21.72
C ASP A 85 -19.12 -7.46 22.74
N LYS A 86 -19.52 -8.74 22.76
CA LYS A 86 -18.92 -9.75 23.64
C LYS A 86 -17.41 -9.90 23.46
N TYR A 87 -16.90 -9.85 22.23
CA TYR A 87 -15.47 -10.11 21.94
C TYR A 87 -14.62 -8.84 21.84
N PHE A 88 -15.21 -7.71 21.47
CA PHE A 88 -14.48 -6.47 21.17
C PHE A 88 -14.97 -5.27 21.98
N GLY A 89 -16.07 -5.38 22.75
CA GLY A 89 -16.65 -4.27 23.51
C GLY A 89 -15.73 -3.69 24.59
N ASP A 90 -14.88 -4.53 25.19
CA ASP A 90 -13.91 -4.10 26.20
C ASP A 90 -12.61 -3.51 25.59
N TRP A 91 -12.48 -3.49 24.27
CA TRP A 91 -11.26 -3.03 23.60
C TRP A 91 -11.10 -1.50 23.73
N GLN A 92 -10.01 -1.07 24.35
CA GLN A 92 -9.79 0.34 24.67
C GLN A 92 -9.14 1.11 23.52
N ARG A 93 -9.65 2.33 23.27
CA ARG A 93 -9.08 3.28 22.30
C ARG A 93 -7.67 3.70 22.70
N LYS A 94 -6.86 4.03 21.70
CA LYS A 94 -5.53 4.63 21.88
C LYS A 94 -5.26 5.71 20.84
N ASP A 95 -4.24 6.51 21.11
CA ASP A 95 -3.74 7.49 20.16
C ASP A 95 -3.10 6.80 18.96
N VAL A 96 -3.52 7.22 17.77
CA VAL A 96 -3.00 6.73 16.50
C VAL A 96 -2.34 7.91 15.78
N PRO A 97 -1.06 7.79 15.39
CA PRO A 97 -0.40 8.88 14.68
C PRO A 97 -1.12 9.20 13.37
N VAL A 98 -1.40 10.48 13.16
CA VAL A 98 -1.97 10.96 11.91
C VAL A 98 -0.89 10.96 10.85
N THR A 99 -1.06 10.14 9.81
CA THR A 99 -0.18 10.18 8.64
C THR A 99 -0.45 11.45 7.83
N LYS A 100 0.51 12.37 7.82
CA LYS A 100 0.49 13.52 6.91
C LYS A 100 1.25 13.14 5.64
N ALA A 101 0.51 12.90 4.57
CA ALA A 101 1.11 12.66 3.26
C ALA A 101 1.87 13.92 2.81
N PRO A 102 3.12 13.80 2.37
CA PRO A 102 3.84 14.93 1.77
C PRO A 102 3.19 15.33 0.45
N VAL A 103 3.28 16.61 0.12
CA VAL A 103 2.82 17.15 -1.16
C VAL A 103 3.98 17.11 -2.13
N GLU A 104 3.82 16.36 -3.22
CA GLU A 104 4.86 16.24 -4.23
C GLU A 104 5.00 17.51 -5.08
N GLN A 105 6.22 17.82 -5.48
CA GLN A 105 6.51 18.92 -6.41
C GLN A 105 6.04 18.58 -7.82
N PRO A 106 5.41 19.50 -8.58
CA PRO A 106 4.90 19.22 -9.92
C PRO A 106 5.93 18.58 -10.86
N ILE A 107 5.50 17.61 -11.66
CA ILE A 107 6.33 17.04 -12.73
C ILE A 107 6.23 17.99 -13.92
N THR A 108 7.33 18.66 -14.26
CA THR A 108 7.39 19.69 -15.32
C THR A 108 7.96 19.17 -16.64
N ALA A 109 8.60 17.99 -16.62
CA ALA A 109 9.16 17.34 -17.79
C ALA A 109 9.03 15.81 -17.68
N PRO A 110 9.05 15.06 -18.80
CA PRO A 110 9.08 13.60 -18.76
C PRO A 110 10.29 13.08 -17.97
N ILE A 111 10.06 12.06 -17.14
CA ILE A 111 11.10 11.35 -16.40
C ILE A 111 11.31 10.01 -17.10
N LEU A 112 12.53 9.73 -17.54
CA LEU A 112 12.90 8.48 -18.19
C LEU A 112 13.69 7.61 -17.21
N LYS A 113 13.31 6.34 -17.12
CA LYS A 113 14.00 5.32 -16.35
C LYS A 113 14.13 4.06 -17.19
N GLU A 114 15.34 3.54 -17.26
CA GLU A 114 15.62 2.25 -17.86
C GLU A 114 15.65 1.20 -16.76
N VAL A 115 14.87 0.13 -16.95
CA VAL A 115 14.84 -1.03 -16.07
C VAL A 115 15.32 -2.22 -16.89
N VAL A 116 16.30 -2.95 -16.35
CA VAL A 116 16.91 -4.09 -17.04
C VAL A 116 16.40 -5.39 -16.44
N GLY A 117 16.05 -6.33 -17.29
CA GLY A 117 15.52 -7.61 -16.91
C GLY A 117 15.55 -8.65 -18.03
N PRO A 118 15.34 -9.93 -17.71
CA PRO A 118 15.41 -11.02 -18.69
C PRO A 118 14.19 -11.13 -19.62
N ALA A 119 13.08 -10.41 -19.35
CA ALA A 119 11.88 -10.45 -20.18
C ALA A 119 12.04 -9.63 -21.49
N ALA A 120 11.03 -9.75 -22.37
CA ALA A 120 10.98 -8.96 -23.60
C ALA A 120 10.81 -7.46 -23.28
N GLU A 121 11.39 -6.62 -24.15
CA GLU A 121 11.31 -5.17 -24.02
C GLU A 121 9.86 -4.67 -24.05
N ASN A 122 9.54 -3.77 -23.13
CA ASN A 122 8.25 -3.10 -23.06
C ASN A 122 8.42 -1.66 -22.53
N VAL A 123 7.35 -0.87 -22.58
CA VAL A 123 7.35 0.51 -22.08
C VAL A 123 6.15 0.72 -21.16
N MET A 124 6.43 1.08 -19.91
CA MET A 124 5.43 1.51 -18.94
C MET A 124 5.40 3.04 -18.84
N ILE A 125 4.21 3.63 -19.05
CA ILE A 125 3.98 5.08 -18.97
C ILE A 125 3.00 5.37 -17.85
N GLY A 126 3.35 6.33 -16.97
CA GLY A 126 2.47 6.77 -15.88
C GLY A 126 2.35 8.28 -15.79
N PHE A 127 1.18 8.75 -15.34
CA PHE A 127 0.88 10.16 -15.12
C PHE A 127 0.47 10.37 -13.67
N ARG A 128 1.00 11.44 -13.04
CA ARG A 128 0.55 11.83 -11.70
C ARG A 128 -0.61 12.82 -11.79
N LEU A 129 -1.70 12.51 -11.09
CA LEU A 129 -2.97 13.21 -11.19
C LEU A 129 -3.44 13.71 -9.82
N PRO A 130 -4.39 14.67 -9.73
CA PRO A 130 -4.80 15.33 -8.48
C PRO A 130 -5.52 14.43 -7.44
N GLY A 131 -5.64 13.13 -7.71
CA GLY A 131 -6.18 12.13 -6.78
C GLY A 131 -7.61 11.69 -7.11
N LYS A 132 -7.97 10.49 -6.62
CA LYS A 132 -9.22 9.77 -6.93
C LYS A 132 -10.51 10.48 -6.50
N ALA A 133 -10.46 11.34 -5.49
CA ALA A 133 -11.63 12.03 -4.94
C ALA A 133 -11.96 13.32 -5.72
N THR A 134 -11.14 13.71 -6.70
CA THR A 134 -11.38 14.89 -7.52
C THR A 134 -12.33 14.57 -8.68
N ARG A 135 -13.01 15.60 -9.19
CA ARG A 135 -13.86 15.47 -10.38
C ARG A 135 -13.09 14.92 -11.57
N ASP A 136 -11.82 15.30 -11.69
CA ASP A 136 -10.95 14.80 -12.76
C ASP A 136 -10.57 13.34 -12.56
N GLY A 137 -10.35 12.90 -11.31
CA GLY A 137 -10.18 11.47 -10.99
C GLY A 137 -11.35 10.60 -11.45
N LEU A 138 -12.59 11.09 -11.30
CA LEU A 138 -13.78 10.37 -11.80
C LEU A 138 -13.83 10.31 -13.33
N ARG A 139 -13.48 11.42 -14.02
CA ARG A 139 -13.43 11.47 -15.49
C ARG A 139 -12.36 10.53 -16.04
N LEU A 140 -11.20 10.48 -15.40
CA LEU A 140 -10.11 9.57 -15.78
C LEU A 140 -10.54 8.11 -15.69
N LYS A 141 -11.28 7.72 -14.65
CA LYS A 141 -11.84 6.37 -14.55
C LYS A 141 -12.77 6.04 -15.73
N MET A 142 -13.48 7.02 -16.28
CA MET A 142 -14.27 6.81 -17.49
C MET A 142 -13.40 6.71 -18.73
N MET A 143 -12.36 7.54 -18.86
CA MET A 143 -11.42 7.48 -19.99
C MET A 143 -10.67 6.14 -20.04
N ASP A 144 -10.20 5.65 -18.90
CA ASP A 144 -9.55 4.35 -18.74
C ASP A 144 -10.39 3.21 -19.31
N LYS A 145 -11.68 3.16 -18.95
CA LYS A 145 -12.66 2.18 -19.46
C LYS A 145 -12.97 2.27 -20.96
N ILE A 146 -12.59 3.36 -21.62
CA ILE A 146 -12.77 3.54 -23.07
C ILE A 146 -11.50 3.15 -23.81
N LEU A 147 -10.34 3.41 -23.20
CA LEU A 147 -9.02 3.19 -23.80
C LEU A 147 -8.48 1.77 -23.57
N THR A 148 -9.08 1.01 -22.65
CA THR A 148 -8.75 -0.38 -22.32
C THR A 148 -10.01 -1.23 -22.27
#